data_AF-A0A147GQU2-F1
#
_entry.id   AF-A0A147GQU2-F1
#
_cell.length_a   1.000
_cell.length_b   1.000
_cell.length_c   1.000
_cell.angle_alpha   90.00
_cell.angle_beta   90.00
_cell.angle_gamma   90.00
#
_symmetry.space_group_name_H-M   'P 1'
#
loop_
_entity.id
_entity.type
_entity.pdbx_description
1 polymer ?
#
loop_
_entity_poly.entity_id
_entity_poly.type
_entity_poly.pdbx_seq_one_letter_code
_entity_poly.pdbx_strand_id
1 'polypeptide(L)'
;MRAAGLTAFIVLSSMSTPSSPSLPAPLVGFLPTRADALPAEQAAKVGAVLRKIPPPPRALRQLVSADFIEQASAADMADLVMGEPLVAAKVLAAVNSPVYGLRQPVASVSQAITFLGTGTVRTICLRHMTNLSFKNAVKLGRRVLDTLDTLDAAGGI
;
A
#
# COMPACT_ATOMS: atom_id res chain seq x y z
N MET A 1 -28.98 -34.87 -49.69
CA MET A 1 -28.62 -33.46 -49.43
C MET A 1 -27.73 -33.46 -48.17
N ARG A 2 -26.39 -33.35 -48.30
CA ARG A 2 -25.55 -32.14 -48.07
C ARG A 2 -25.79 -31.49 -46.68
N ALA A 3 -24.83 -31.10 -45.84
CA ALA A 3 -23.35 -31.12 -45.75
C ALA A 3 -23.00 -30.64 -44.30
N ALA A 4 -21.99 -31.19 -43.60
CA ALA A 4 -20.63 -30.64 -43.38
C ALA A 4 -20.47 -29.43 -42.42
N GLY A 5 -19.46 -29.50 -41.53
CA GLY A 5 -18.71 -28.35 -40.99
C GLY A 5 -18.80 -28.14 -39.47
N LEU A 6 -17.81 -28.58 -38.67
CA LEU A 6 -16.63 -27.83 -38.16
C LEU A 6 -16.91 -27.03 -36.85
N THR A 7 -16.43 -27.48 -35.68
CA THR A 7 -15.13 -27.15 -35.02
C THR A 7 -15.02 -25.74 -34.44
N ALA A 8 -15.01 -25.62 -33.11
CA ALA A 8 -14.22 -24.68 -32.29
C ALA A 8 -14.61 -24.92 -30.80
N PHE A 9 -13.90 -25.73 -30.02
CA PHE A 9 -12.66 -25.40 -29.31
C PHE A 9 -12.70 -24.04 -28.59
N ILE A 10 -13.31 -24.00 -27.40
CA ILE A 10 -12.82 -23.14 -26.32
C ILE A 10 -12.75 -24.02 -25.08
N VAL A 11 -11.53 -24.52 -24.84
CA VAL A 11 -11.11 -25.05 -23.55
C VAL A 11 -11.39 -23.97 -22.52
N LEU A 12 -12.27 -24.27 -21.56
CA LEU A 12 -12.42 -23.50 -20.33
C LEU A 12 -11.09 -23.68 -19.56
N SER A 13 -10.13 -22.80 -19.85
CA SER A 13 -8.87 -22.74 -19.13
C SER A 13 -9.17 -22.68 -17.64
N SER A 14 -8.75 -23.74 -16.95
CA SER A 14 -8.74 -23.88 -15.51
C SER A 14 -8.26 -22.58 -14.87
N MET A 15 -9.18 -21.80 -14.30
CA MET A 15 -8.79 -20.83 -13.29
C MET A 15 -8.35 -21.66 -12.11
N SER A 16 -7.03 -21.89 -12.02
CA SER A 16 -6.38 -22.44 -10.84
C SER A 16 -6.88 -21.61 -9.66
N THR A 17 -7.68 -22.23 -8.79
CA THR A 17 -8.02 -21.68 -7.50
C THR A 17 -6.71 -21.25 -6.83
N PRO A 18 -6.56 -19.99 -6.38
CA PRO A 18 -5.39 -19.65 -5.59
C PRO A 18 -5.41 -20.60 -4.39
N SER A 19 -4.39 -21.45 -4.29
CA SER A 19 -4.19 -22.31 -3.13
C SER A 19 -4.25 -21.40 -1.91
N SER A 20 -5.28 -21.55 -1.09
CA SER A 20 -5.35 -20.85 0.19
C SER A 20 -4.02 -21.09 0.87
N PRO A 21 -3.21 -20.04 1.13
CA PRO A 21 -1.89 -20.25 1.71
C PRO A 21 -2.13 -21.00 3.02
N SER A 22 -1.64 -22.24 3.10
CA SER A 22 -1.75 -23.01 4.33
C SER A 22 -1.05 -22.19 5.41
N LEU A 23 -1.75 -21.94 6.51
CA LEU A 23 -1.19 -21.17 7.61
C LEU A 23 0.18 -21.77 7.96
N PRO A 24 1.25 -20.96 8.04
CA PRO A 24 2.55 -21.45 8.44
C PRO A 24 2.42 -22.26 9.73
N ALA A 25 3.11 -23.40 9.83
CA ALA A 25 3.08 -24.27 11.02
C ALA A 25 3.08 -23.54 12.38
N PRO A 26 3.87 -22.47 12.62
CA PRO A 26 3.84 -21.75 13.90
C PRO A 26 2.52 -20.99 14.19
N LEU A 27 1.68 -20.72 13.19
CA LEU A 27 0.43 -19.97 13.34
C LEU A 27 -0.80 -20.87 13.53
N VAL A 28 -0.68 -22.20 13.31
CA VAL A 28 -1.80 -23.15 13.41
C VAL A 28 -2.40 -23.21 14.82
N GLY A 29 -1.60 -22.89 15.86
CA GLY A 29 -2.04 -22.79 17.26
C GLY A 29 -2.12 -21.37 17.80
N PHE A 30 -2.02 -20.34 16.95
CA PHE A 30 -2.05 -18.95 17.42
C PHE A 30 -3.48 -18.55 17.78
N LEU A 31 -3.75 -18.38 19.07
CA LEU A 31 -5.02 -17.87 19.57
C LEU A 31 -4.90 -16.36 19.83
N PRO A 32 -5.64 -15.51 19.08
CA PRO A 32 -5.68 -14.08 19.34
C PRO A 32 -6.14 -13.84 20.79
N THR A 33 -5.24 -13.34 21.63
CA THR A 33 -5.50 -13.07 23.04
C THR A 33 -5.61 -11.56 23.22
N ARG A 34 -6.58 -11.10 24.02
CA ARG A 34 -6.73 -9.68 24.31
C ARG A 34 -5.64 -9.18 25.27
N ALA A 35 -5.33 -7.89 25.17
CA ALA A 35 -4.28 -7.23 25.96
C ALA A 35 -4.48 -7.34 27.48
N ASP A 36 -5.72 -7.34 27.93
CA ASP A 36 -6.16 -7.44 29.32
C ASP A 36 -6.06 -8.86 29.91
N ALA A 37 -6.14 -9.89 29.05
CA ALA A 37 -6.00 -11.29 29.45
C ALA A 37 -4.54 -11.78 29.50
N LEU A 38 -3.57 -10.92 29.16
CA LEU A 38 -2.15 -11.28 29.17
C LEU A 38 -1.60 -11.29 30.61
N PRO A 39 -0.79 -12.30 30.98
CA PRO A 39 0.00 -12.26 32.21
C PRO A 39 0.85 -10.99 32.27
N ALA A 40 0.97 -10.38 33.46
CA ALA A 40 1.62 -9.08 33.64
C ALA A 40 3.03 -9.00 33.04
N GLU A 41 3.82 -10.08 33.14
CA GLU A 41 5.16 -10.17 32.56
C GLU A 41 5.13 -10.10 31.02
N GLN A 42 4.20 -10.81 30.38
CA GLN A 42 4.07 -10.84 28.93
C GLN A 42 3.56 -9.50 28.40
N ALA A 43 2.59 -8.89 29.09
CA ALA A 43 2.09 -7.56 28.77
C ALA A 43 3.20 -6.49 28.86
N ALA A 44 4.06 -6.56 29.89
CA ALA A 44 5.20 -5.66 30.03
C ALA A 44 6.22 -5.82 28.88
N LYS A 45 6.53 -7.07 28.48
CA LYS A 45 7.42 -7.35 27.34
C LYS A 45 6.86 -6.81 26.02
N VAL A 46 5.59 -7.09 25.72
CA VAL A 46 4.92 -6.59 24.51
C VAL A 46 4.88 -5.05 24.53
N GLY A 47 4.49 -4.44 25.64
CA GLY A 47 4.47 -2.99 25.81
C GLY A 47 5.85 -2.36 25.59
N ALA A 48 6.92 -2.97 26.11
CA ALA A 48 8.29 -2.49 25.91
C ALA A 48 8.73 -2.55 24.43
N VAL A 49 8.27 -3.54 23.66
CA VAL A 49 8.51 -3.62 22.21
C VAL A 49 7.70 -2.56 21.46
N LEU A 50 6.41 -2.42 21.77
CA LEU A 50 5.52 -1.46 21.11
C LEU A 50 5.97 0.00 21.32
N ARG A 51 6.52 0.34 22.50
CA ARG A 51 7.10 1.66 22.78
C ARG A 51 8.29 2.02 21.90
N LYS A 52 8.94 1.05 21.25
CA LYS A 52 10.04 1.29 20.30
C LYS A 52 9.55 1.64 18.90
N ILE A 53 8.25 1.44 18.61
CA ILE A 53 7.66 1.82 17.33
C ILE A 53 7.41 3.34 17.38
N PRO A 54 8.02 4.12 16.48
CA PRO A 54 7.79 5.55 16.43
C PRO A 54 6.33 5.80 16.02
N PRO A 55 5.72 6.85 16.57
CA PRO A 55 4.36 7.20 16.21
C PRO A 55 4.26 7.56 14.71
N PRO A 56 3.14 7.24 14.04
CA PRO A 56 2.95 7.59 12.65
C PRO A 56 2.90 9.12 12.47
N PRO A 57 3.41 9.64 11.33
CA PRO A 57 3.29 11.05 10.96
C PRO A 57 1.84 11.53 11.04
N ARG A 58 1.65 12.81 11.38
CA ARG A 58 0.30 13.41 11.46
C ARG A 58 -0.42 13.32 10.10
N ALA A 59 0.30 13.56 9.00
CA ALA A 59 -0.25 13.45 7.66
C ALA A 59 -0.78 12.03 7.36
N LEU A 60 -0.07 10.98 7.80
CA LEU A 60 -0.53 9.59 7.65
C LEU A 60 -1.82 9.33 8.42
N ARG A 61 -1.91 9.80 9.68
CA ARG A 61 -3.12 9.66 10.50
C ARG A 61 -4.33 10.36 9.89
N GLN A 62 -4.11 11.56 9.31
CA GLN A 62 -5.16 12.28 8.60
C GLN A 62 -5.58 11.53 7.32
N LEU A 63 -4.61 11.05 6.55
CA LEU A 63 -4.84 10.34 5.29
C LEU A 63 -5.70 9.06 5.45
N VAL A 64 -5.58 8.37 6.59
CA VAL A 64 -6.34 7.14 6.91
C VAL A 64 -7.61 7.40 7.74
N SER A 65 -7.91 8.65 8.09
CA SER A 65 -9.14 8.98 8.83
C SER A 65 -10.37 8.77 7.95
N ALA A 66 -11.48 8.33 8.55
CA ALA A 66 -12.74 8.11 7.83
C ALA A 66 -13.20 9.40 7.12
N ASP A 67 -13.15 10.54 7.82
CA ASP A 67 -13.52 11.85 7.29
C ASP A 67 -12.74 12.18 6.01
N PHE A 68 -11.42 11.97 6.02
CA PHE A 68 -10.58 12.24 4.85
C PHE A 68 -10.81 11.21 3.73
N ILE A 69 -11.12 9.96 4.08
CA ILE A 69 -11.40 8.93 3.08
C ILE A 69 -12.68 9.25 2.31
N GLU A 70 -13.72 9.70 3.01
CA GLU A 70 -15.07 9.91 2.46
C GLU A 70 -15.25 11.30 1.83
N GLN A 71 -14.65 12.35 2.39
CA GLN A 71 -15.00 13.74 2.05
C GLN A 71 -13.86 14.56 1.45
N ALA A 72 -12.62 14.07 1.45
CA ALA A 72 -11.49 14.88 1.01
C ALA A 72 -11.53 15.19 -0.49
N SER A 73 -11.40 16.48 -0.79
CA SER A 73 -11.26 16.98 -2.15
C SER A 73 -9.83 16.81 -2.68
N ALA A 74 -9.64 17.03 -3.99
CA ALA A 74 -8.31 17.11 -4.58
C ALA A 74 -7.46 18.25 -3.98
N ALA A 75 -8.09 19.33 -3.52
CA ALA A 75 -7.40 20.43 -2.85
C ALA A 75 -6.89 20.01 -1.47
N ASP A 76 -7.74 19.34 -0.67
CA ASP A 76 -7.34 18.82 0.65
C ASP A 76 -6.18 17.82 0.53
N MET A 77 -6.19 17.00 -0.53
CA MET A 77 -5.08 16.11 -0.86
C MET A 77 -3.82 16.89 -1.24
N ALA A 78 -3.94 17.95 -2.04
CA ALA A 78 -2.80 18.78 -2.42
C ALA A 78 -2.15 19.44 -1.20
N ASP A 79 -2.95 19.97 -0.27
CA ASP A 79 -2.48 20.59 0.96
C ASP A 79 -1.76 19.58 1.87
N LEU A 80 -2.33 18.38 2.02
CA LEU A 80 -1.70 17.29 2.78
C LEU A 80 -0.35 16.89 2.16
N VAL A 81 -0.29 16.73 0.84
CA VAL A 81 0.94 16.35 0.12
C VAL A 81 1.99 17.45 0.20
N MET A 82 1.60 18.72 0.06
CA MET A 82 2.49 19.87 0.17
C MET A 82 3.11 20.00 1.56
N GLY A 83 2.40 19.59 2.61
CA GLY A 83 2.94 19.51 3.98
C GLY A 83 4.05 18.48 4.16
N GLU A 84 4.24 17.56 3.21
CA GLU A 84 5.20 16.46 3.27
C GLU A 84 6.10 16.45 2.01
N PRO A 85 7.19 17.22 1.97
CA PRO A 85 7.99 17.47 0.75
C PRO A 85 8.52 16.20 0.07
N LEU A 86 8.87 15.18 0.84
CA LEU A 86 9.33 13.89 0.30
C LEU A 86 8.20 13.16 -0.45
N VAL A 87 6.96 13.29 0.02
CA VAL A 87 5.79 12.71 -0.64
C VAL A 87 5.45 13.51 -1.89
N ALA A 88 5.48 14.84 -1.83
CA ALA A 88 5.30 15.69 -3.00
C ALA A 88 6.28 15.35 -4.14
N ALA A 89 7.56 15.17 -3.80
CA ALA A 89 8.58 14.75 -4.77
C ALA A 89 8.27 13.38 -5.39
N LYS A 90 7.74 12.43 -4.61
CA LYS A 90 7.35 11.10 -5.11
C LYS A 90 6.12 11.14 -6.02
N VAL A 91 5.14 11.97 -5.69
CA VAL A 91 3.96 12.20 -6.54
C VAL A 91 4.37 12.83 -7.88
N LEU A 92 5.23 13.86 -7.84
CA LEU A 92 5.76 14.48 -9.06
C LEU A 92 6.63 13.52 -9.88
N ALA A 93 7.43 12.67 -9.23
CA ALA A 93 8.20 11.63 -9.93
C ALA A 93 7.31 10.57 -10.58
N ALA A 94 6.22 10.17 -9.90
CA ALA A 94 5.28 9.17 -10.42
C ALA A 94 4.55 9.68 -11.67
N VAL A 95 3.99 10.89 -11.63
CA VAL A 95 3.27 11.47 -12.77
C VAL A 95 4.18 11.70 -13.98
N ASN A 96 5.44 12.06 -13.75
CA ASN A 96 6.43 12.28 -14.81
C ASN A 96 7.15 11.00 -15.25
N SER A 97 6.68 9.82 -14.81
CA SER A 97 7.28 8.57 -15.26
C SER A 97 7.00 8.32 -16.75
N PRO A 98 7.91 7.64 -17.48
CA PRO A 98 7.75 7.36 -18.92
C PRO A 98 6.45 6.62 -19.26
N VAL A 99 5.88 5.90 -18.29
CA VAL A 99 4.61 5.16 -18.41
C VAL A 99 3.46 6.07 -18.86
N TYR A 100 3.47 7.34 -18.44
CA TYR A 100 2.40 8.29 -18.77
C TYR A 100 2.63 9.09 -20.06
N GLY A 101 3.79 8.95 -20.72
CA GLY A 101 4.04 9.50 -22.05
C GLY A 101 3.83 11.01 -22.20
N LEU A 102 4.05 11.78 -21.11
CA LEU A 102 3.77 13.21 -21.08
C LEU A 102 4.65 14.00 -22.07
N ARG A 103 4.02 14.89 -22.86
CA ARG A 103 4.73 15.81 -23.77
C ARG A 103 5.49 16.91 -23.02
N GLN A 104 4.98 17.33 -21.88
CA GLN A 104 5.58 18.33 -21.00
C GLN A 104 5.52 17.83 -19.55
N PRO A 105 6.58 18.05 -18.75
CA PRO A 105 6.61 17.60 -17.38
C PRO A 105 5.62 18.39 -16.50
N VAL A 106 4.95 17.68 -15.59
CA VAL A 106 4.09 18.25 -14.56
C VAL A 106 4.96 18.76 -13.40
N ALA A 107 4.82 20.04 -13.07
CA ALA A 107 5.58 20.68 -11.99
C ALA A 107 4.74 21.02 -10.75
N SER A 108 3.41 20.86 -10.82
CA SER A 108 2.48 21.19 -9.72
C SER A 108 1.86 19.93 -9.13
N VAL A 109 1.78 19.88 -7.79
CA VAL A 109 1.12 18.80 -7.06
C VAL A 109 -0.37 18.73 -7.42
N SER A 110 -1.06 19.87 -7.49
CA SER A 110 -2.48 19.90 -7.86
C SER A 110 -2.70 19.35 -9.26
N GLN A 111 -1.83 19.72 -10.22
CA GLN A 111 -1.88 19.19 -11.58
C GLN A 111 -1.60 17.67 -11.61
N ALA A 112 -0.65 17.20 -10.80
CA ALA A 112 -0.35 15.78 -10.66
C ALA A 112 -1.54 15.01 -10.09
N ILE A 113 -2.25 15.57 -9.11
CA ILE A 113 -3.46 14.96 -8.52
C ILE A 113 -4.59 14.90 -9.54
N THR A 114 -4.80 15.95 -10.33
CA THR A 114 -5.80 15.95 -11.40
C THR A 114 -5.49 14.89 -12.46
N PHE A 115 -4.21 14.71 -12.81
CA PHE A 115 -3.79 13.74 -13.82
C PHE A 115 -3.82 12.30 -13.32
N LEU A 116 -3.30 12.02 -12.12
CA LEU A 116 -3.20 10.67 -11.54
C LEU A 116 -4.50 10.21 -10.85
N GLY A 117 -5.33 11.15 -10.41
CA GLY A 117 -6.46 10.90 -9.53
C GLY A 117 -6.06 10.78 -8.05
N THR A 118 -7.03 11.05 -7.17
CA THR A 118 -6.85 11.03 -5.70
C THR A 118 -6.55 9.63 -5.16
N GLY A 119 -7.08 8.57 -5.78
CA GLY A 119 -6.81 7.18 -5.39
C GLY A 119 -5.33 6.80 -5.56
N THR A 120 -4.76 7.07 -6.74
CA THR A 120 -3.35 6.82 -7.03
C THR A 120 -2.43 7.62 -6.11
N VAL A 121 -2.72 8.91 -5.94
CA VAL A 121 -1.93 9.78 -5.05
C VAL A 121 -2.02 9.29 -3.60
N ARG A 122 -3.20 8.89 -3.12
CA ARG A 122 -3.38 8.32 -1.78
C ARG A 122 -2.52 7.07 -1.59
N THR A 123 -2.48 6.16 -2.56
CA THR A 123 -1.64 4.96 -2.51
C THR A 123 -0.15 5.32 -2.40
N ILE A 124 0.32 6.28 -3.21
CA ILE A 124 1.70 6.79 -3.14
C ILE A 124 2.00 7.36 -1.75
N CYS A 125 1.10 8.19 -1.21
CA CYS A 125 1.23 8.79 0.11
C CYS A 125 1.29 7.72 1.21
N LEU A 126 0.35 6.77 1.21
CA LEU A 126 0.29 5.68 2.17
C LEU A 126 1.58 4.86 2.17
N ARG A 127 2.05 4.44 0.99
CA ARG A 127 3.30 3.66 0.87
C ARG A 127 4.48 4.41 1.49
N HIS A 128 4.67 5.68 1.11
CA HIS A 128 5.83 6.44 1.57
C HIS A 128 5.76 6.80 3.05
N MET A 129 4.62 7.30 3.55
CA MET A 129 4.48 7.69 4.95
C MET A 129 4.52 6.49 5.90
N THR A 130 3.97 5.34 5.48
CA THR A 130 4.09 4.08 6.22
C THR A 130 5.54 3.64 6.29
N ASN A 131 6.25 3.69 5.17
CA ASN A 131 7.66 3.33 5.12
C ASN A 131 8.54 4.24 6.03
N LEU A 132 8.25 5.55 6.09
CA LEU A 132 8.91 6.47 7.03
C LEU A 132 8.68 6.08 8.50
N SER A 133 7.46 5.63 8.84
CA SER A 133 7.12 5.19 10.19
C SER A 133 7.91 3.94 10.60
N PHE A 134 8.14 3.00 9.68
CA PHE A 134 8.83 1.74 10.02
C PHE A 134 10.36 1.79 9.86
N LYS A 135 10.91 2.65 8.99
CA LYS A 135 12.37 2.76 8.77
C LYS A 135 13.14 3.20 10.01
N ASN A 136 12.53 4.03 10.87
CA ASN A 136 13.18 4.54 12.09
C ASN A 136 13.03 3.58 13.29
N ALA A 137 12.21 2.54 13.18
CA ALA A 137 11.73 1.74 14.31
C ALA A 137 12.57 0.48 14.58
N VAL A 138 12.86 -0.33 13.55
CA VAL A 138 13.35 -1.69 13.77
C VAL A 138 14.14 -2.19 12.56
N LYS A 139 15.35 -2.74 12.80
CA LYS A 139 16.13 -3.56 11.83
C LYS A 139 15.32 -4.68 11.16
N LEU A 140 14.17 -5.06 11.72
CA LEU A 140 13.25 -6.12 11.28
C LEU A 140 12.17 -5.62 10.31
N GLY A 141 11.69 -4.38 10.45
CA GLY A 141 10.66 -3.81 9.55
C GLY A 141 11.17 -3.59 8.13
N ARG A 142 12.47 -3.29 7.98
CA ARG A 142 13.09 -3.03 6.67
C ARG A 142 13.02 -4.23 5.72
N ARG A 143 13.24 -5.46 6.20
CA ARG A 143 13.24 -6.67 5.34
C ARG A 143 11.88 -6.97 4.72
N VAL A 144 10.80 -6.81 5.48
CA VAL A 144 9.43 -7.12 5.00
C VAL A 144 8.93 -6.01 4.06
N LEU A 145 9.23 -4.75 4.35
CA LEU A 145 8.88 -3.64 3.45
C LEU A 145 9.68 -3.67 2.14
N ASP A 146 10.97 -3.99 2.20
CA ASP A 146 11.82 -4.09 0.99
C ASP A 146 11.32 -5.23 0.07
N THR A 147 10.79 -6.34 0.62
CA THR A 147 10.20 -7.41 -0.21
C THR A 147 8.93 -6.99 -0.95
N LEU A 148 8.14 -6.06 -0.40
CA LEU A 148 6.95 -5.54 -1.11
C LEU A 148 7.35 -4.64 -2.28
N ASP A 149 8.40 -3.83 -2.10
CA ASP A 149 8.92 -2.97 -3.15
C ASP A 149 9.49 -3.79 -4.35
N THR A 150 10.02 -4.99 -4.09
CA THR A 150 10.52 -5.89 -5.14
C THR A 150 9.43 -6.66 -5.90
N LEU A 151 8.23 -6.83 -5.33
CA LEU A 151 7.13 -7.52 -5.99
C LEU A 151 6.48 -6.64 -7.07
N ASP A 152 6.38 -5.33 -6.85
CA ASP A 152 5.91 -4.37 -7.87
C ASP A 152 6.90 -4.23 -9.03
N ALA A 153 8.21 -4.40 -8.78
CA ALA A 153 9.24 -4.31 -9.83
C ALA A 153 9.24 -5.53 -10.78
N ALA A 154 8.65 -6.65 -10.36
CA ALA A 154 8.55 -7.88 -11.17
C ALA A 154 7.19 -8.04 -11.86
N GLY A 155 6.19 -7.22 -11.52
CA GLY A 155 4.84 -7.27 -12.07
C GLY A 155 4.33 -5.89 -12.45
N GLY A 156 4.75 -5.41 -13.63
CA GLY A 156 4.09 -4.27 -14.26
C GLY A 156 2.69 -4.64 -14.70
N ILE A 157 1.68 -4.13 -13.98
CA ILE A 157 0.32 -3.84 -14.45
C ILE A 157 -0.10 -2.52 -13.81
#